data_AF-A0A965Y386-F1
#
_entry.id   AF-A0A965Y386-F1
#
_cell.length_a   1.000
_cell.length_b   1.000
_cell.length_c   1.000
_cell.angle_alpha   90.00
_cell.angle_beta   90.00
_cell.angle_gamma   90.00
#
_symmetry.space_group_name_H-M   'P 1'
#
loop_
_entity.id
_entity.type
_entity.pdbx_description
1 polymer ?
#
loop_
_entity_poly.entity_id
_entity_poly.type
_entity_poly.pdbx_seq_one_letter_code
_entity_poly.pdbx_strand_id
1 'polypeptide(L)'
;DTLAMLCDALKHINVIMLDLCQKIDSSAFAPATFYDHAEAQIPIDFHALTLTSFAISRPESSVSEAMDRFYLERDRQNTFKQKRQHLDKLISQQITHARRKLDIHEKDQQEGSRSETYKRWGELILANLHQIRDDQDVLAVTDYYDPEMAEIEIPLEPGRTAAQMAKIYFRRYTKARTRLETGQRLAAEDRDELTWLDSLSRALDNAADMDDLRAIAREVRQTGIGRHGKDPDSRDEAEPAGPDLSGGQKPGRRRSKNKPNGRMTKKARRSSDEAPLPPRRFTSSDGLTILVGRNNYQNDQLTLKTAQKDDLWLHVQHLPGTHVIVRSEKSEVPEQTLLEAAGLAAWY
;
A
#
# COMPACT_ATOMS: atom_id res chain seq x y z
N ASP A 1 -33.33 -28.36 47.08
CA ASP A 1 -32.78 -28.47 45.71
C ASP A 1 -31.55 -27.59 45.48
N THR A 2 -31.63 -26.28 45.66
CA THR A 2 -30.47 -25.35 45.49
C THR A 2 -29.27 -25.65 46.40
N LEU A 3 -29.49 -25.99 47.66
CA LEU A 3 -28.42 -26.38 48.62
C LEU A 3 -27.73 -27.70 48.26
N ALA A 4 -28.47 -28.66 47.68
CA ALA A 4 -27.93 -29.94 47.25
C ALA A 4 -27.05 -29.76 46.00
N MET A 5 -27.52 -28.97 45.02
CA MET A 5 -26.73 -28.62 43.82
C MET A 5 -25.43 -27.89 44.19
N LEU A 6 -25.45 -27.01 45.18
CA LEU A 6 -24.27 -26.28 45.65
C LEU A 6 -23.26 -27.23 46.34
N CYS A 7 -23.75 -28.21 47.11
CA CYS A 7 -22.93 -29.22 47.75
C CYS A 7 -22.26 -30.14 46.72
N ASP A 8 -22.98 -30.53 45.68
CA ASP A 8 -22.43 -31.37 44.61
C ASP A 8 -21.42 -30.62 43.73
N ALA A 9 -21.65 -29.33 43.45
CA ALA A 9 -20.67 -28.47 42.78
C ALA A 9 -19.37 -28.34 43.59
N LEU A 10 -19.46 -28.14 44.92
CA LEU A 10 -18.29 -28.06 45.80
C LEU A 10 -17.50 -29.38 45.85
N LYS A 11 -18.19 -30.53 45.91
CA LYS A 11 -17.54 -31.84 45.83
C LYS A 11 -16.83 -32.03 44.50
N HIS A 12 -17.46 -31.63 43.39
CA HIS A 12 -16.87 -31.73 42.07
C HIS A 12 -15.61 -30.88 41.92
N ILE A 13 -15.65 -29.61 42.38
CA ILE A 13 -14.46 -28.73 42.41
C ILE A 13 -13.35 -29.35 43.26
N ASN A 14 -13.67 -29.89 44.43
CA ASN A 14 -12.68 -30.51 45.30
C ASN A 14 -11.99 -31.71 44.63
N VAL A 15 -12.75 -32.56 43.93
CA VAL A 15 -12.20 -33.68 43.14
C VAL A 15 -11.26 -33.18 42.04
N ILE A 16 -11.66 -32.15 41.28
CA ILE A 16 -10.82 -31.56 40.22
C ILE A 16 -9.52 -30.97 40.80
N MET A 17 -9.62 -30.26 41.91
CA MET A 17 -8.45 -29.66 42.58
C MET A 17 -7.50 -30.72 43.12
N LEU A 18 -8.01 -31.82 43.70
CA LEU A 18 -7.19 -32.93 44.18
C LEU A 18 -6.49 -33.66 43.01
N ASP A 19 -7.18 -33.90 41.90
CA ASP A 19 -6.59 -34.46 40.67
C ASP A 19 -5.47 -33.55 40.13
N LEU A 20 -5.68 -32.24 40.13
CA LEU A 20 -4.67 -31.25 39.73
C LEU A 20 -3.43 -31.32 40.63
N CYS A 21 -3.61 -31.31 41.95
CA CYS A 21 -2.51 -31.42 42.92
C CYS A 21 -1.74 -32.74 42.71
N GLN A 22 -2.44 -33.85 42.53
CA GLN A 22 -1.82 -35.15 42.31
C GLN A 22 -0.99 -35.20 41.02
N LYS A 23 -1.47 -34.57 39.93
CA LYS A 23 -0.70 -34.44 38.68
C LYS A 23 0.57 -33.62 38.85
N ILE A 24 0.52 -32.57 39.66
CA ILE A 24 1.69 -31.74 39.98
C ILE A 24 2.70 -32.53 40.83
N ASP A 25 2.25 -33.17 41.90
CA ASP A 25 3.10 -33.95 42.81
C ASP A 25 3.79 -35.12 42.10
N SER A 26 3.07 -35.77 41.17
CA SER A 26 3.60 -36.88 40.36
C SER A 26 4.42 -36.43 39.14
N SER A 27 4.57 -35.12 38.92
CA SER A 27 5.20 -34.56 37.71
C SER A 27 4.59 -35.05 36.40
N ALA A 28 3.30 -35.36 36.40
CA ALA A 28 2.53 -35.82 35.24
C ALA A 28 2.14 -34.63 34.35
N PHE A 29 3.14 -33.96 33.77
CA PHE A 29 2.95 -32.80 32.89
C PHE A 29 2.62 -33.24 31.47
N ALA A 30 1.72 -32.48 30.85
CA ALA A 30 1.35 -32.60 29.44
C ALA A 30 1.35 -31.20 28.82
N PRO A 31 2.53 -30.65 28.50
CA PRO A 31 2.66 -29.33 27.91
C PRO A 31 1.89 -29.24 26.59
N ALA A 32 1.11 -28.18 26.41
CA ALA A 32 0.35 -27.95 25.20
C ALA A 32 0.10 -26.47 24.94
N THR A 33 -0.08 -26.14 23.66
CA THR A 33 -0.62 -24.85 23.20
C THR A 33 -2.11 -25.01 22.86
N PHE A 34 -2.91 -24.00 23.17
CA PHE A 34 -4.37 -24.04 23.05
C PHE A 34 -4.88 -23.04 22.02
N TYR A 35 -5.91 -23.44 21.29
CA TYR A 35 -6.46 -22.71 20.15
C TYR A 35 -7.98 -22.63 20.24
N ASP A 36 -8.54 -21.58 19.61
CA ASP A 36 -9.98 -21.35 19.56
C ASP A 36 -10.71 -22.40 18.70
N HIS A 37 -10.11 -22.73 17.55
CA HIS A 37 -10.64 -23.66 16.56
C HIS A 37 -9.48 -24.33 15.79
N ALA A 38 -9.78 -25.41 15.06
CA ALA A 38 -8.75 -26.30 14.52
C ALA A 38 -7.78 -25.61 13.54
N GLU A 39 -8.29 -24.66 12.77
CA GLU A 39 -7.56 -23.90 11.75
C GLU A 39 -6.83 -22.67 12.31
N ALA A 40 -7.02 -22.34 13.60
CA ALA A 40 -6.36 -21.19 14.19
C ALA A 40 -4.82 -21.39 14.17
N GLN A 41 -4.14 -20.36 13.69
CA GLN A 41 -2.67 -20.31 13.64
C GLN A 41 -2.09 -19.74 14.93
N ILE A 42 -2.83 -18.84 15.60
CA ILE A 42 -2.36 -18.13 16.79
C ILE A 42 -2.94 -18.79 18.04
N PRO A 43 -2.09 -19.24 18.99
CA PRO A 43 -2.55 -19.83 20.24
C PRO A 43 -3.15 -18.75 21.16
N ILE A 44 -4.20 -19.12 21.89
CA ILE A 44 -4.83 -18.28 22.92
C ILE A 44 -4.04 -18.36 24.23
N ASP A 45 -3.52 -19.55 24.54
CA ASP A 45 -2.82 -19.83 25.78
C ASP A 45 -1.88 -21.04 25.64
N PHE A 46 -1.07 -21.29 26.66
CA PHE A 46 -0.26 -22.49 26.81
C PHE A 46 -0.27 -22.94 28.28
N HIS A 47 -0.10 -24.23 28.54
CA HIS A 47 -0.06 -24.75 29.90
C HIS A 47 0.76 -26.03 30.00
N ALA A 48 1.32 -26.31 31.18
CA ALA A 48 2.04 -27.54 31.48
C ALA A 48 1.12 -28.76 31.70
N LEU A 49 -0.19 -28.55 31.67
CA LEU A 49 -1.22 -29.55 31.96
C LEU A 49 -2.31 -29.43 30.92
N THR A 50 -2.98 -30.54 30.64
CA THR A 50 -4.12 -30.55 29.73
C THR A 50 -5.30 -29.77 30.33
N LEU A 51 -5.71 -28.71 29.65
CA LEU A 51 -6.90 -27.94 29.99
C LEU A 51 -8.06 -28.43 29.14
N THR A 52 -9.16 -28.82 29.78
CA THR A 52 -10.38 -29.31 29.11
C THR A 52 -11.32 -28.18 28.69
N SER A 53 -11.04 -26.94 29.11
CA SER A 53 -11.83 -25.75 28.78
C SER A 53 -11.64 -25.27 27.34
N PHE A 54 -10.57 -25.71 26.67
CA PHE A 54 -10.25 -25.29 25.30
C PHE A 54 -10.64 -26.39 24.31
N ALA A 55 -11.18 -25.98 23.16
CA ALA A 55 -11.66 -26.90 22.13
C ALA A 55 -10.52 -27.67 21.45
N ILE A 56 -9.39 -27.01 21.24
CA ILE A 56 -8.26 -27.56 20.50
C ILE A 56 -6.98 -27.36 21.31
N SER A 57 -6.25 -28.45 21.52
CA SER A 57 -4.91 -28.45 22.10
C SER A 57 -3.92 -29.11 21.14
N ARG A 58 -2.71 -28.59 21.09
CA ARG A 58 -1.58 -29.18 20.36
C ARG A 58 -0.47 -29.48 21.38
N PRO A 59 -0.14 -30.77 21.61
CA PRO A 59 0.87 -31.15 22.59
C PRO A 59 2.27 -30.74 22.14
N GLU A 60 3.12 -30.41 23.11
CA GLU A 60 4.52 -29.99 22.92
C GLU A 60 5.45 -30.87 23.74
N SER A 61 6.74 -30.90 23.38
CA SER A 61 7.73 -31.71 24.11
C SER A 61 8.05 -31.16 25.50
N SER A 62 7.87 -29.85 25.70
CA SER A 62 8.16 -29.16 26.97
C SER A 62 7.32 -27.90 27.14
N VAL A 63 7.24 -27.40 28.38
CA VAL A 63 6.61 -26.11 28.67
C VAL A 63 7.35 -24.96 27.98
N SER A 64 8.68 -25.06 27.87
CA SER A 64 9.50 -24.09 27.14
C SER A 64 9.12 -24.03 25.66
N GLU A 65 8.94 -25.18 24.99
CA GLU A 65 8.50 -25.20 23.60
C GLU A 65 7.08 -24.62 23.43
N ALA A 66 6.19 -24.88 24.39
CA ALA A 66 4.85 -24.29 24.40
C ALA A 66 4.88 -22.76 24.58
N MET A 67 5.74 -22.26 25.48
CA MET A 67 6.00 -20.84 25.68
C MET A 67 6.56 -20.18 24.41
N ASP A 68 7.60 -20.78 23.83
CA ASP A 68 8.26 -20.27 22.63
C ASP A 68 7.26 -20.17 21.48
N ARG A 69 6.47 -21.23 21.23
CA ARG A 69 5.43 -21.22 20.19
C ARG A 69 4.38 -20.13 20.43
N PHE A 70 3.94 -19.97 21.68
CA PHE A 70 2.97 -18.94 22.04
C PHE A 70 3.48 -17.52 21.80
N TYR A 71 4.66 -17.19 22.34
CA TYR A 71 5.21 -15.85 22.24
C TYR A 71 5.70 -15.52 20.84
N LEU A 72 6.30 -16.49 20.12
CA LEU A 72 6.80 -16.28 18.75
C LEU A 72 5.66 -15.94 17.79
N GLU A 73 4.55 -16.68 17.83
CA GLU A 73 3.45 -16.45 16.90
C GLU A 73 2.72 -15.14 17.22
N ARG A 74 2.58 -14.80 18.51
CA ARG A 74 1.99 -13.53 18.94
C ARG A 74 2.88 -12.33 18.58
N ASP A 75 4.19 -12.45 18.76
CA ASP A 75 5.14 -11.41 18.37
C ASP A 75 5.15 -11.22 16.85
N ARG A 76 5.17 -12.31 16.08
CA ARG A 76 5.04 -12.28 14.62
C ARG A 76 3.78 -11.55 14.18
N GLN A 77 2.63 -11.85 14.78
CA GLN A 77 1.37 -11.18 14.48
C GLN A 77 1.40 -9.69 14.84
N ASN A 78 1.93 -9.34 16.02
CA ASN A 78 2.03 -7.96 16.47
C ASN A 78 2.95 -7.15 15.55
N THR A 79 4.12 -7.70 15.22
CA THR A 79 5.09 -7.09 14.31
C THR A 79 4.52 -6.91 12.91
N PHE A 80 3.84 -7.92 12.37
CA PHE A 80 3.13 -7.82 11.10
C PHE A 80 2.08 -6.70 11.11
N LYS A 81 1.23 -6.66 12.15
CA LYS A 81 0.19 -5.62 12.30
C LYS A 81 0.80 -4.23 12.39
N GLN A 82 1.83 -4.03 13.20
CA GLN A 82 2.50 -2.74 13.36
C GLN A 82 3.14 -2.27 12.04
N LYS A 83 3.84 -3.16 11.34
CA LYS A 83 4.51 -2.84 10.07
C LYS A 83 3.50 -2.54 8.97
N ARG A 84 2.41 -3.32 8.87
CA ARG A 84 1.29 -3.04 7.94
C ARG A 84 0.65 -1.69 8.21
N GLN A 85 0.32 -1.38 9.47
CA GLN A 85 -0.26 -0.08 9.85
C GLN A 85 0.68 1.09 9.52
N HIS A 86 1.99 0.89 9.69
CA HIS A 86 2.97 1.90 9.33
C HIS A 86 3.00 2.16 7.82
N LEU A 87 3.06 1.11 7.00
CA LEU A 87 3.04 1.21 5.54
C LEU A 87 1.74 1.83 5.03
N ASP A 88 0.60 1.40 5.58
CA ASP A 88 -0.72 1.92 5.24
C ASP A 88 -0.78 3.44 5.45
N LYS A 89 -0.32 3.90 6.62
CA LYS A 89 -0.26 5.33 6.92
C LYS A 89 0.63 6.10 5.95
N LEU A 90 1.79 5.54 5.57
CA LEU A 90 2.70 6.17 4.61
C LEU A 90 2.08 6.27 3.21
N ILE A 91 1.52 5.18 2.70
CA ILE A 91 0.89 5.11 1.38
C ILE A 91 -0.33 6.03 1.33
N SER A 92 -1.21 5.96 2.32
CA SER A 92 -2.39 6.83 2.43
C SER A 92 -2.04 8.32 2.47
N GLN A 93 -0.95 8.68 3.15
CA GLN A 93 -0.44 10.05 3.14
C GLN A 93 0.01 10.46 1.73
N GLN A 94 0.77 9.62 1.01
CA GLN A 94 1.18 9.92 -0.36
C GLN A 94 0.00 10.05 -1.31
N ILE A 95 -0.99 9.15 -1.22
CA ILE A 95 -2.23 9.23 -2.02
C ILE A 95 -2.91 10.59 -1.79
N THR A 96 -3.00 11.02 -0.53
CA THR A 96 -3.59 12.33 -0.20
C THR A 96 -2.80 13.48 -0.82
N HIS A 97 -1.46 13.42 -0.82
CA HIS A 97 -0.61 14.44 -1.45
C HIS A 97 -0.75 14.45 -2.97
N ALA A 98 -0.70 13.30 -3.62
CA ALA A 98 -0.85 13.16 -5.06
C ALA A 98 -2.24 13.62 -5.54
N ARG A 99 -3.32 13.28 -4.82
CA ARG A 99 -4.68 13.78 -5.13
C ARG A 99 -4.78 15.30 -5.09
N ARG A 100 -4.16 15.95 -4.10
CA ARG A 100 -4.14 17.42 -4.01
C ARG A 100 -3.35 18.05 -5.16
N LYS A 101 -2.24 17.43 -5.56
CA LYS A 101 -1.42 17.87 -6.69
C LYS A 101 -2.20 17.77 -8.01
N LEU A 102 -2.88 16.64 -8.22
CA LEU A 102 -3.75 16.42 -9.37
C LEU A 102 -4.84 17.48 -9.47
N ASP A 103 -5.55 17.78 -8.38
CA ASP A 103 -6.60 18.81 -8.35
C ASP A 103 -6.07 20.19 -8.77
N ILE A 104 -4.85 20.56 -8.37
CA ILE A 104 -4.22 21.82 -8.78
C ILE A 104 -3.94 21.81 -10.29
N HIS A 105 -3.36 20.74 -10.82
CA HIS A 105 -3.02 20.66 -12.25
C HIS A 105 -4.26 20.53 -13.16
N GLU A 106 -5.32 19.88 -12.67
CA GLU A 106 -6.61 19.83 -13.36
C GLU A 106 -7.28 21.20 -13.42
N LYS A 107 -7.18 22.01 -12.34
CA LYS A 107 -7.62 23.40 -12.36
C LYS A 107 -6.82 24.25 -13.35
N ASP A 108 -5.49 24.11 -13.36
CA ASP A 108 -4.64 24.80 -14.35
C ASP A 108 -5.02 24.42 -15.79
N GLN A 109 -5.26 23.12 -16.04
CA GLN A 109 -5.77 22.62 -17.32
C GLN A 109 -7.12 23.25 -17.67
N GLN A 110 -8.06 23.30 -16.73
CA GLN A 110 -9.39 23.87 -16.95
C GLN A 110 -9.32 25.38 -17.24
N GLU A 111 -8.51 26.13 -16.49
CA GLU A 111 -8.28 27.56 -16.76
C GLU A 111 -7.62 27.80 -18.12
N GLY A 112 -6.69 26.92 -18.53
CA GLY A 112 -6.00 26.97 -19.82
C GLY A 112 -6.90 26.61 -21.02
N SER A 113 -8.00 25.89 -20.80
CA SER A 113 -8.93 25.47 -21.87
C SER A 113 -9.56 26.64 -22.63
N ARG A 114 -9.65 27.82 -22.00
CA ARG A 114 -10.11 29.08 -22.62
C ARG A 114 -9.13 29.67 -23.64
N SER A 115 -7.98 29.04 -23.84
CA SER A 115 -6.98 29.48 -24.82
C SER A 115 -7.58 29.62 -26.22
N GLU A 116 -8.27 28.61 -26.73
CA GLU A 116 -8.90 28.67 -28.06
C GLU A 116 -9.91 29.81 -28.18
N THR A 117 -10.66 30.12 -27.11
CA THR A 117 -11.55 31.30 -27.08
C THR A 117 -10.78 32.61 -27.29
N TYR A 118 -9.63 32.78 -26.63
CA TYR A 118 -8.81 33.99 -26.81
C TYR A 118 -8.20 34.08 -28.21
N LYS A 119 -7.84 32.95 -28.82
CA LYS A 119 -7.38 32.91 -30.21
C LYS A 119 -8.49 33.35 -31.17
N ARG A 120 -9.68 32.75 -31.01
CA ARG A 120 -10.90 33.04 -31.78
C ARG A 120 -11.27 34.52 -31.69
N TRP A 121 -11.25 35.09 -30.49
CA TRP A 121 -11.49 36.53 -30.28
C TRP A 121 -10.46 37.42 -30.98
N GLY A 122 -9.17 37.07 -30.89
CA GLY A 122 -8.11 37.80 -31.59
C GLY A 122 -8.29 37.81 -33.11
N GLU A 123 -8.69 36.68 -33.69
CA GLU A 123 -8.95 36.53 -35.13
C GLU A 123 -10.23 37.26 -35.57
N LEU A 124 -11.31 37.17 -34.79
CA LEU A 124 -12.58 37.85 -35.08
C LEU A 124 -12.47 39.38 -34.99
N ILE A 125 -11.70 39.91 -34.04
CA ILE A 125 -11.37 41.34 -33.96
C ILE A 125 -10.63 41.80 -35.21
N LEU A 126 -9.68 40.99 -35.70
CA LEU A 126 -8.91 41.29 -36.92
C LEU A 126 -9.75 41.14 -38.20
N ALA A 127 -10.78 40.30 -38.20
CA ALA A 127 -11.69 40.18 -39.34
C ALA A 127 -12.68 41.36 -39.41
N ASN A 128 -13.07 41.91 -38.25
CA ASN A 128 -14.13 42.91 -38.14
C ASN A 128 -13.62 44.31 -37.74
N LEU A 129 -12.42 44.72 -38.19
CA LEU A 129 -11.86 46.04 -37.86
C LEU A 129 -12.81 47.20 -38.17
N HIS A 130 -13.59 47.08 -39.25
CA HIS A 130 -14.51 48.10 -39.74
C HIS A 130 -15.74 48.33 -38.82
N GLN A 131 -16.05 47.38 -37.92
CA GLN A 131 -17.20 47.48 -37.02
C GLN A 131 -16.81 48.05 -35.65
N ILE A 132 -15.51 48.28 -35.40
CA ILE A 132 -15.00 48.68 -34.08
C ILE A 132 -14.98 50.21 -33.95
N ARG A 133 -15.71 50.72 -32.95
CA ARG A 133 -15.70 52.14 -32.53
C ARG A 133 -14.73 52.37 -31.38
N ASP A 134 -14.29 53.62 -31.18
CA ASP A 134 -13.26 53.97 -30.19
C ASP A 134 -13.75 53.90 -28.72
N ASP A 135 -15.06 53.90 -28.49
CA ASP A 135 -15.73 54.01 -27.19
C ASP A 135 -16.57 52.78 -26.80
N GLN A 136 -16.41 51.66 -27.50
CA GLN A 136 -17.20 50.45 -27.25
C GLN A 136 -16.47 49.44 -26.35
N ASP A 137 -17.22 48.83 -25.44
CA ASP A 137 -16.71 47.87 -24.46
C ASP A 137 -16.92 46.40 -24.89
N VAL A 138 -17.76 46.19 -25.90
CA VAL A 138 -18.14 44.86 -26.42
C VAL A 138 -18.26 44.94 -27.94
N LEU A 139 -17.77 43.91 -28.62
CA LEU A 139 -17.93 43.69 -30.06
C LEU A 139 -18.82 42.46 -30.28
N ALA A 140 -20.04 42.68 -30.77
CA ALA A 140 -20.92 41.61 -31.21
C ALA A 140 -20.58 41.24 -32.67
N VAL A 141 -20.17 40.00 -32.92
CA VAL A 141 -19.78 39.51 -34.24
C VAL A 141 -20.27 38.09 -34.48
N THR A 142 -20.60 37.80 -35.73
CA THR A 142 -20.92 36.44 -36.17
C THR A 142 -19.69 35.56 -36.11
N ASP A 143 -19.83 34.41 -35.47
CA ASP A 143 -18.74 33.48 -35.28
C ASP A 143 -18.69 32.42 -36.37
N TYR A 144 -17.88 32.67 -37.40
CA TYR A 144 -17.77 31.77 -38.56
C TYR A 144 -17.05 30.44 -38.25
N TYR A 145 -16.49 30.27 -37.06
CA TYR A 145 -15.98 28.97 -36.61
C TYR A 145 -17.09 28.09 -36.01
N ASP A 146 -18.27 28.66 -35.74
CA ASP A 146 -19.43 27.93 -35.24
C ASP A 146 -20.24 27.41 -36.44
N PRO A 147 -20.58 26.11 -36.51
CA PRO A 147 -21.43 25.57 -37.56
C PRO A 147 -22.80 26.27 -37.65
N GLU A 148 -23.32 26.81 -36.54
CA GLU A 148 -24.60 27.53 -36.49
C GLU A 148 -24.45 29.03 -36.78
N MET A 149 -23.23 29.52 -37.01
CA MET A 149 -22.92 30.95 -37.17
C MET A 149 -23.51 31.81 -36.05
N ALA A 150 -23.41 31.33 -34.80
CA ALA A 150 -23.88 32.05 -33.63
C ALA A 150 -23.20 33.42 -33.50
N GLU A 151 -23.95 34.43 -33.03
CA GLU A 151 -23.34 35.70 -32.63
C GLU A 151 -22.64 35.55 -31.28
N ILE A 152 -21.41 36.05 -31.20
CA ILE A 152 -20.66 36.10 -29.95
C ILE A 152 -20.34 37.54 -29.56
N GLU A 153 -20.29 37.77 -28.26
CA GLU A 153 -19.87 39.04 -27.67
C GLU A 153 -18.42 38.94 -27.21
N ILE A 154 -17.56 39.77 -27.80
CA ILE A 154 -16.13 39.85 -27.47
C ILE A 154 -15.90 41.10 -26.62
N PRO A 155 -15.46 40.97 -25.36
CA PRO A 155 -15.11 42.12 -24.54
C PRO A 155 -13.95 42.92 -25.16
N LEU A 156 -14.04 44.23 -25.19
CA LEU A 156 -13.03 45.14 -25.70
C LEU A 156 -12.46 46.00 -24.56
N GLU A 157 -11.21 46.46 -24.73
CA GLU A 157 -10.59 47.39 -23.78
C GLU A 157 -10.70 48.82 -24.33
N PRO A 158 -11.42 49.75 -23.68
CA PRO A 158 -11.62 51.11 -24.18
C PRO A 158 -10.30 51.86 -24.41
N GLY A 159 -10.25 52.66 -25.48
CA GLY A 159 -9.07 53.47 -25.82
C GLY A 159 -7.90 52.69 -26.44
N ARG A 160 -8.14 51.48 -26.97
CA ARG A 160 -7.16 50.66 -27.70
C ARG A 160 -7.59 50.47 -29.15
N THR A 161 -6.63 50.45 -30.08
CA THR A 161 -6.94 50.11 -31.48
C THR A 161 -7.24 48.61 -31.63
N ALA A 162 -7.99 48.22 -32.66
CA ALA A 162 -8.31 46.82 -32.95
C ALA A 162 -7.06 45.92 -33.02
N ALA A 163 -5.98 46.39 -33.66
CA ALA A 163 -4.71 45.67 -33.72
C ALA A 163 -4.05 45.50 -32.34
N GLN A 164 -4.18 46.50 -31.45
CA GLN A 164 -3.69 46.41 -30.07
C GLN A 164 -4.53 45.43 -29.24
N MET A 165 -5.87 45.44 -29.39
CA MET A 165 -6.77 44.51 -28.72
C MET A 165 -6.52 43.06 -29.14
N ALA A 166 -6.40 42.81 -30.45
CA ALA A 166 -6.05 41.49 -30.97
C ALA A 166 -4.73 40.98 -30.39
N LYS A 167 -3.70 41.85 -30.29
CA LYS A 167 -2.42 41.51 -29.67
C LYS A 167 -2.53 41.15 -28.18
N ILE A 168 -3.44 41.78 -27.44
CA ILE A 168 -3.74 41.43 -26.04
C ILE A 168 -4.31 40.01 -25.98
N TYR A 169 -5.30 39.71 -26.83
CA TYR A 169 -5.91 38.39 -26.87
C TYR A 169 -4.95 37.29 -27.32
N PHE A 170 -4.09 37.53 -28.32
CA PHE A 170 -3.03 36.58 -28.67
C PHE A 170 -2.02 36.38 -27.54
N ARG A 171 -1.71 37.41 -26.75
CA ARG A 171 -0.85 37.25 -25.56
C ARG A 171 -1.55 36.42 -24.47
N ARG A 172 -2.84 36.62 -24.26
CA ARG A 172 -3.66 35.80 -23.33
C ARG A 172 -3.74 34.35 -23.83
N TYR A 173 -3.91 34.13 -25.13
CA TYR A 173 -3.85 32.82 -25.79
C TYR A 173 -2.54 32.10 -25.48
N THR A 174 -1.38 32.70 -25.77
CA THR A 174 -0.09 32.02 -25.54
C THR A 174 0.09 31.62 -24.08
N LYS A 175 -0.28 32.49 -23.13
CA LYS A 175 -0.22 32.17 -21.69
C LYS A 175 -1.17 31.03 -21.31
N ALA A 176 -2.42 31.10 -21.77
CA ALA A 176 -3.43 30.08 -21.49
C ALA A 176 -3.07 28.72 -22.13
N ARG A 177 -2.52 28.72 -23.34
CA ARG A 177 -2.07 27.51 -24.04
C ARG A 177 -0.90 26.84 -23.32
N THR A 178 0.13 27.59 -22.93
CA THR A 178 1.24 27.03 -22.15
C THR A 178 0.77 26.45 -20.82
N ARG A 179 -0.19 27.11 -20.15
CA ARG A 179 -0.81 26.58 -18.93
C ARG A 179 -1.58 25.29 -19.21
N LEU A 180 -2.36 25.23 -20.28
CA LEU A 180 -3.09 24.04 -20.70
C LEU A 180 -2.16 22.85 -20.93
N GLU A 181 -1.14 23.03 -21.77
CA GLU A 181 -0.17 21.98 -22.12
C GLU A 181 0.60 21.48 -20.88
N THR A 182 1.06 22.41 -20.04
CA THR A 182 1.80 22.06 -18.82
C THR A 182 0.90 21.36 -17.80
N GLY A 183 -0.32 21.88 -17.59
CA GLY A 183 -1.32 21.29 -16.69
C GLY A 183 -1.73 19.89 -17.14
N GLN A 184 -1.98 19.69 -18.43
CA GLN A 184 -2.29 18.36 -18.99
C GLN A 184 -1.17 17.35 -18.75
N ARG A 185 0.09 17.72 -19.04
CA ARG A 185 1.23 16.83 -18.84
C ARG A 185 1.40 16.45 -17.37
N LEU A 186 1.39 17.44 -16.48
CA LEU A 186 1.56 17.19 -15.04
C LEU A 186 0.38 16.42 -14.44
N ALA A 187 -0.85 16.70 -14.87
CA ALA A 187 -2.03 15.94 -14.44
C ALA A 187 -1.97 14.48 -14.93
N ALA A 188 -1.43 14.21 -16.12
CA ALA A 188 -1.19 12.84 -16.56
C ALA A 188 -0.18 12.12 -15.66
N GLU A 189 0.97 12.75 -15.38
CA GLU A 189 1.99 12.21 -14.46
C GLU A 189 1.42 11.92 -13.06
N ASP A 190 0.58 12.82 -12.53
CA ASP A 190 -0.06 12.64 -11.21
C ASP A 190 -1.11 11.51 -11.19
N ARG A 191 -1.84 11.30 -12.30
CA ARG A 191 -2.79 10.17 -12.43
C ARG A 191 -2.05 8.84 -12.48
N ASP A 192 -0.92 8.79 -13.17
CA ASP A 192 -0.07 7.59 -13.21
C ASP A 192 0.50 7.30 -11.80
N GLU A 193 0.97 8.32 -11.09
CA GLU A 193 1.43 8.20 -9.70
C GLU A 193 0.32 7.68 -8.78
N LEU A 194 -0.90 8.21 -8.89
CA LEU A 194 -2.05 7.73 -8.12
C LEU A 194 -2.40 6.29 -8.44
N THR A 195 -2.38 5.91 -9.71
CA THR A 195 -2.67 4.53 -10.14
C THR A 195 -1.69 3.55 -9.51
N TRP A 196 -0.40 3.92 -9.45
CA TRP A 196 0.63 3.12 -8.80
C TRP A 196 0.51 3.11 -7.26
N LEU A 197 0.18 4.24 -6.63
CA LEU A 197 -0.06 4.27 -5.18
C LEU A 197 -1.28 3.42 -4.78
N ASP A 198 -2.34 3.43 -5.60
CA ASP A 198 -3.52 2.60 -5.39
C ASP A 198 -3.21 1.10 -5.59
N SER A 199 -2.29 0.74 -6.50
CA SER A 199 -1.84 -0.65 -6.62
C SER A 199 -1.00 -1.10 -5.41
N LEU A 200 -0.14 -0.22 -4.87
CA LEU A 200 0.57 -0.48 -3.62
C LEU A 200 -0.36 -0.65 -2.43
N SER A 201 -1.41 0.19 -2.32
CA SER A 201 -2.43 0.06 -1.27
C SER A 201 -3.10 -1.32 -1.32
N ARG A 202 -3.48 -1.78 -2.51
CA ARG A 202 -4.09 -3.10 -2.70
C ARG A 202 -3.13 -4.25 -2.40
N ALA A 203 -1.88 -4.15 -2.84
CA ALA A 203 -0.86 -5.13 -2.47
C ALA A 203 -0.70 -5.23 -0.94
N LEU A 204 -0.80 -4.10 -0.23
CA LEU A 204 -0.76 -4.07 1.23
C LEU A 204 -2.00 -4.70 1.88
N ASP A 205 -3.19 -4.50 1.29
CA ASP A 205 -4.43 -5.13 1.75
C ASP A 205 -4.38 -6.66 1.61
N ASN A 206 -3.75 -7.15 0.54
CA ASN A 206 -3.61 -8.57 0.23
C ASN A 206 -2.36 -9.23 0.84
N ALA A 207 -1.52 -8.47 1.55
CA ALA A 207 -0.32 -9.01 2.19
C ALA A 207 -0.70 -10.06 3.24
N ALA A 208 -0.15 -11.28 3.11
CA ALA A 208 -0.45 -12.41 3.96
C ALA A 208 0.64 -12.69 5.00
N ASP A 209 1.87 -12.26 4.74
CA ASP A 209 3.03 -12.54 5.59
C ASP A 209 4.03 -11.37 5.64
N MET A 210 5.02 -11.51 6.53
CA MET A 210 6.08 -10.50 6.70
C MET A 210 6.91 -10.27 5.44
N ASP A 211 6.99 -11.26 4.56
CA ASP A 211 7.78 -11.19 3.34
C ASP A 211 7.10 -10.32 2.28
N ASP A 212 5.77 -10.36 2.21
CA ASP A 212 5.00 -9.41 1.40
C ASP A 212 5.21 -7.97 1.89
N LEU A 213 5.12 -7.75 3.21
CA LEU A 213 5.34 -6.41 3.77
C LEU A 213 6.76 -5.91 3.49
N ARG A 214 7.78 -6.78 3.55
CA ARG A 214 9.15 -6.44 3.16
C ARG A 214 9.26 -6.11 1.68
N ALA A 215 8.59 -6.87 0.82
CA ALA A 215 8.58 -6.64 -0.63
C ALA A 215 7.93 -5.28 -0.97
N ILE A 216 6.78 -4.97 -0.38
CA ILE A 216 6.09 -3.69 -0.54
C ILE A 216 6.93 -2.54 0.02
N ALA A 217 7.51 -2.70 1.22
CA ALA A 217 8.38 -1.69 1.81
C ALA A 217 9.62 -1.40 0.94
N ARG A 218 10.17 -2.41 0.26
CA ARG A 218 11.28 -2.22 -0.69
C ARG A 218 10.83 -1.42 -1.91
N GLU A 219 9.64 -1.71 -2.45
CA GLU A 219 9.08 -0.96 -3.59
C GLU A 219 8.87 0.52 -3.24
N VAL A 220 8.25 0.80 -2.09
CA VAL A 220 8.05 2.16 -1.55
C VAL A 220 9.39 2.90 -1.40
N ARG A 221 10.45 2.22 -0.92
CA ARG A 221 11.79 2.82 -0.73
C ARG A 221 12.51 3.10 -2.06
N GLN A 222 12.41 2.21 -3.04
CA GLN A 222 13.13 2.31 -4.31
C GLN A 222 12.66 3.49 -5.18
N THR A 223 11.36 3.79 -5.16
CA THR A 223 10.78 4.92 -5.91
C THR A 223 10.97 6.27 -5.21
N GLY A 224 11.43 6.25 -3.94
CA GLY A 224 11.80 7.46 -3.21
C GLY A 224 10.67 8.10 -2.39
N ILE A 225 9.55 7.39 -2.17
CA ILE A 225 8.56 7.80 -1.16
C ILE A 225 9.27 7.86 0.20
N GLY A 226 9.25 9.03 0.85
CA GLY A 226 9.65 9.13 2.25
C GLY A 226 11.14 9.33 2.53
N ARG A 227 11.93 9.92 1.62
CA ARG A 227 13.33 10.33 1.90
C ARG A 227 13.52 11.31 3.08
N HIS A 228 12.46 11.69 3.80
CA HIS A 228 12.49 12.52 5.01
C HIS A 228 11.89 11.87 6.27
N GLY A 229 11.54 10.57 6.23
CA GLY A 229 11.20 9.78 7.42
C GLY A 229 12.39 8.91 7.84
N LYS A 230 12.74 8.89 9.14
CA LYS A 230 13.79 7.99 9.68
C LYS A 230 13.55 6.55 9.23
N ASP A 231 14.60 5.89 8.76
CA ASP A 231 14.63 4.46 8.41
C ASP A 231 13.90 3.62 9.49
N PRO A 232 12.90 2.81 9.11
CA PRO A 232 12.20 1.94 10.06
C PRO A 232 13.04 0.72 10.46
N ASP A 233 14.06 0.36 9.68
CA ASP A 233 14.90 -0.84 9.86
C ASP A 233 15.89 -0.73 11.04
N SER A 234 16.06 0.44 11.64
CA SER A 234 17.04 0.61 12.73
C SER A 234 16.50 0.25 14.12
N ARG A 235 15.40 -0.51 14.20
CA ARG A 235 14.77 -0.92 15.47
C ARG A 235 14.62 -2.44 15.64
N ASP A 236 14.86 -3.24 14.62
CA ASP A 236 14.58 -4.69 14.63
C ASP A 236 15.78 -5.56 15.07
N GLU A 237 16.80 -5.00 15.75
CA GLU A 237 17.92 -5.76 16.35
C GLU A 237 18.02 -5.63 17.88
N ALA A 238 16.95 -5.23 18.57
CA ALA A 238 16.90 -5.36 20.02
C ALA A 238 16.23 -6.68 20.41
N GLU A 239 17.04 -7.64 20.86
CA GLU A 239 16.57 -8.88 21.50
C GLU A 239 15.50 -8.59 22.58
N PRO A 240 14.48 -9.45 22.75
CA PRO A 240 13.52 -9.29 23.84
C PRO A 240 14.23 -9.49 25.18
N ALA A 241 14.31 -8.41 25.95
CA ALA A 241 14.77 -8.45 27.33
C ALA A 241 13.87 -9.39 28.16
N GLY A 242 14.49 -10.40 28.77
CA GLY A 242 13.84 -11.25 29.78
C GLY A 242 13.36 -10.45 31.00
N PRO A 243 12.57 -11.07 31.89
CA PRO A 243 11.94 -10.36 32.99
C PRO A 243 13.00 -9.92 34.02
N ASP A 244 13.19 -8.60 34.15
CA ASP A 244 14.12 -8.01 35.12
C ASP A 244 13.46 -7.88 36.50
N LEU A 245 13.96 -8.70 37.43
CA LEU A 245 13.80 -8.54 38.86
C LEU A 245 14.95 -7.65 39.36
N SER A 246 14.59 -6.55 40.03
CA SER A 246 15.37 -5.78 41.04
C SER A 246 15.78 -4.34 40.69
N GLY A 247 15.12 -3.41 41.39
CA GLY A 247 15.71 -2.38 42.26
C GLY A 247 16.95 -1.58 41.82
N GLY A 248 16.79 -0.25 41.74
CA GLY A 248 17.82 0.68 42.24
C GLY A 248 18.18 1.89 41.37
N GLN A 249 17.70 3.06 41.80
CA GLN A 249 18.34 4.39 41.77
C GLN A 249 18.93 4.98 40.46
N LYS A 250 18.30 6.09 40.03
CA LYS A 250 18.91 7.17 39.21
C LYS A 250 19.95 7.95 40.03
N PRO A 251 20.99 8.55 39.41
CA PRO A 251 20.87 9.98 39.07
C PRO A 251 21.70 10.47 37.87
N GLY A 252 21.45 11.72 37.43
CA GLY A 252 22.54 12.61 36.98
C GLY A 252 22.56 13.09 35.53
N ARG A 253 21.85 14.18 35.23
CA ARG A 253 22.07 15.06 34.07
C ARG A 253 23.49 15.65 34.08
N ARG A 254 24.22 15.58 32.95
CA ARG A 254 25.22 16.60 32.58
C ARG A 254 25.24 16.84 31.06
N ARG A 255 25.08 18.12 30.70
CA ARG A 255 25.25 18.68 29.34
C ARG A 255 26.75 18.80 29.02
N SER A 256 27.13 18.48 27.78
CA SER A 256 28.37 19.01 27.17
C SER A 256 28.15 19.36 25.70
N LYS A 257 28.77 20.47 25.28
CA LYS A 257 28.64 21.19 23.99
C LYS A 257 29.70 20.70 22.99
N ASN A 258 29.36 20.78 21.68
CA ASN A 258 30.17 21.02 20.45
C ASN A 258 31.63 20.52 20.41
N LYS A 259 32.18 19.84 19.38
CA LYS A 259 32.18 19.94 17.88
C LYS A 259 33.26 18.90 17.41
N PRO A 260 33.68 18.75 16.13
CA PRO A 260 33.14 19.13 14.81
C PRO A 260 33.08 17.97 13.78
N ASN A 261 32.59 18.30 12.58
CA ASN A 261 32.50 17.49 11.36
C ASN A 261 33.71 16.59 11.04
N GLY A 262 33.50 15.28 11.11
CA GLY A 262 34.26 14.27 10.35
C GLY A 262 33.44 13.82 9.15
N ARG A 263 33.92 14.15 7.95
CA ARG A 263 33.34 13.76 6.65
C ARG A 263 33.59 12.26 6.43
N MET A 264 32.79 11.40 7.06
CA MET A 264 32.88 9.95 6.83
C MET A 264 32.23 9.57 5.49
N THR A 265 32.96 8.73 4.78
CA THR A 265 32.76 8.31 3.40
C THR A 265 31.45 7.56 3.21
N LYS A 266 30.72 7.89 2.13
CA LYS A 266 29.44 7.28 1.69
C LYS A 266 29.52 5.78 1.36
N LYS A 267 30.56 5.06 1.76
CA LYS A 267 30.85 3.69 1.31
C LYS A 267 30.46 2.58 2.30
N ALA A 268 29.97 2.91 3.49
CA ALA A 268 29.67 1.95 4.56
C ALA A 268 28.18 1.82 4.93
N ARG A 269 27.25 2.20 4.04
CA ARG A 269 25.78 2.09 4.27
C ARG A 269 25.07 1.08 3.35
N ARG A 270 25.80 0.09 2.83
CA ARG A 270 25.24 -0.96 1.95
C ARG A 270 25.27 -2.36 2.60
N SER A 271 24.95 -2.42 3.89
CA SER A 271 24.63 -3.66 4.61
C SER A 271 23.25 -3.38 5.23
N SER A 272 22.13 -3.97 4.85
CA SER A 272 21.81 -5.33 4.41
C SER A 272 20.56 -5.29 3.49
N ASP A 273 20.73 -4.94 2.21
CA ASP A 273 19.63 -5.11 1.25
C ASP A 273 19.52 -6.62 0.96
N GLU A 274 18.80 -7.33 1.82
CA GLU A 274 18.40 -8.72 1.62
C GLU A 274 17.84 -8.84 0.21
N ALA A 275 18.34 -9.81 -0.57
CA ALA A 275 17.96 -9.96 -1.97
C ALA A 275 16.43 -10.04 -2.11
N PRO A 276 15.85 -9.57 -3.23
CA PRO A 276 14.42 -9.69 -3.44
C PRO A 276 14.01 -11.15 -3.30
N LEU A 277 13.06 -11.41 -2.39
CA LEU A 277 12.53 -12.75 -2.21
C LEU A 277 11.93 -13.23 -3.53
N PRO A 278 12.02 -14.54 -3.83
CA PRO A 278 11.42 -15.09 -5.03
C PRO A 278 9.89 -14.94 -5.00
N PRO A 279 9.24 -15.00 -6.18
CA PRO A 279 7.79 -15.09 -6.27
C PRO A 279 7.28 -16.31 -5.48
N ARG A 280 6.04 -16.24 -5.01
CA ARG A 280 5.37 -17.37 -4.36
C ARG A 280 5.28 -18.52 -5.38
N ARG A 281 5.58 -19.73 -4.91
CA ARG A 281 5.54 -20.93 -5.74
C ARG A 281 4.54 -21.91 -5.15
N PHE A 282 3.59 -22.32 -5.98
CA PHE A 282 2.62 -23.36 -5.68
C PHE A 282 2.78 -24.49 -6.69
N THR A 283 2.28 -25.67 -6.31
CA THR A 283 2.16 -26.83 -7.19
C THR A 283 0.69 -27.16 -7.29
N SER A 284 0.16 -27.22 -8.52
CA SER A 284 -1.23 -27.59 -8.77
C SER A 284 -1.48 -29.06 -8.43
N SER A 285 -2.75 -29.44 -8.32
CA SER A 285 -3.13 -30.85 -8.16
C SER A 285 -2.61 -31.75 -9.30
N ASP A 286 -2.43 -31.19 -10.50
CA ASP A 286 -1.88 -31.88 -11.67
C ASP A 286 -0.33 -31.87 -11.71
N GLY A 287 0.33 -31.33 -10.68
CA GLY A 287 1.79 -31.28 -10.57
C GLY A 287 2.47 -30.11 -11.30
N LEU A 288 1.70 -29.17 -11.87
CA LEU A 288 2.25 -28.01 -12.58
C LEU A 288 2.70 -26.92 -11.60
N THR A 289 3.77 -26.21 -11.94
CA THR A 289 4.27 -25.10 -11.11
C THR A 289 3.47 -23.83 -11.40
N ILE A 290 2.90 -23.22 -10.37
CA ILE A 290 2.25 -21.92 -10.42
C ILE A 290 3.12 -20.89 -9.68
N LEU A 291 3.41 -19.76 -10.33
CA LEU A 291 4.15 -18.64 -9.76
C LEU A 291 3.22 -17.45 -9.54
N VAL A 292 3.32 -16.82 -8.37
CA VAL A 292 2.43 -15.73 -7.94
C VAL A 292 3.31 -14.60 -7.41
N GLY A 293 3.15 -13.39 -7.95
CA GLY A 293 3.94 -12.22 -7.51
C GLY A 293 3.54 -11.74 -6.11
N ARG A 294 4.47 -11.12 -5.38
CA ARG A 294 4.20 -10.55 -4.04
C ARG A 294 3.97 -9.03 -4.04
N ASN A 295 4.35 -8.36 -5.13
CA ASN A 295 4.24 -6.91 -5.32
C ASN A 295 4.31 -6.56 -6.81
N ASN A 296 4.17 -5.28 -7.16
CA ASN A 296 4.18 -4.85 -8.56
C ASN A 296 5.54 -5.14 -9.22
N TYR A 297 6.65 -4.92 -8.50
CA TYR A 297 7.98 -5.22 -9.03
C TYR A 297 8.10 -6.69 -9.44
N GLN A 298 7.64 -7.63 -8.60
CA GLN A 298 7.64 -9.06 -8.93
C GLN A 298 6.66 -9.39 -10.04
N ASN A 299 5.48 -8.78 -10.08
CA ASN A 299 4.51 -8.96 -11.16
C ASN A 299 5.14 -8.63 -12.52
N ASP A 300 5.86 -7.51 -12.61
CA ASP A 300 6.57 -7.12 -13.83
C ASP A 300 7.72 -8.07 -14.16
N GLN A 301 8.53 -8.49 -13.17
CA GLN A 301 9.60 -9.46 -13.42
C GLN A 301 9.07 -10.83 -13.86
N LEU A 302 7.95 -11.26 -13.28
CA LEU A 302 7.27 -12.49 -13.64
C LEU A 302 6.83 -12.41 -15.11
N THR A 303 6.10 -11.37 -15.46
CA THR A 303 5.46 -11.23 -16.78
C THR A 303 6.46 -10.92 -17.90
N LEU A 304 7.46 -10.08 -17.62
CA LEU A 304 8.36 -9.55 -18.65
C LEU A 304 9.69 -10.32 -18.78
N LYS A 305 10.12 -11.05 -17.73
CA LYS A 305 11.44 -11.71 -17.72
C LYS A 305 11.40 -13.19 -17.40
N THR A 306 10.44 -13.64 -16.61
CA THR A 306 10.40 -15.02 -16.11
C THR A 306 9.50 -15.90 -16.96
N ALA A 307 8.37 -15.35 -17.42
CA ALA A 307 7.40 -16.04 -18.27
C ALA A 307 8.05 -16.55 -19.57
N GLN A 308 7.77 -17.80 -19.92
CA GLN A 308 8.05 -18.34 -21.25
C GLN A 308 6.85 -18.13 -22.18
N LYS A 309 7.08 -18.29 -23.49
CA LYS A 309 6.04 -18.07 -24.51
C LYS A 309 4.84 -19.02 -24.37
N ASP A 310 5.08 -20.20 -23.83
CA ASP A 310 4.09 -21.26 -23.69
C ASP A 310 3.42 -21.26 -22.31
N ASP A 311 3.82 -20.35 -21.42
CA ASP A 311 3.24 -20.21 -20.09
C ASP A 311 1.89 -19.51 -20.14
N LEU A 312 0.98 -19.93 -19.27
CA LEU A 312 -0.32 -19.27 -19.13
C LEU A 312 -0.23 -18.17 -18.07
N TRP A 313 -0.65 -16.96 -18.44
CA TRP A 313 -0.72 -15.81 -17.54
C TRP A 313 -2.17 -15.51 -17.15
N LEU A 314 -2.40 -15.31 -15.85
CA LEU A 314 -3.70 -14.94 -15.28
C LEU A 314 -3.59 -13.71 -14.40
N HIS A 315 -4.67 -12.92 -14.40
CA HIS A 315 -4.84 -11.74 -13.57
C HIS A 315 -6.35 -11.40 -13.49
N VAL A 316 -6.76 -10.71 -12.42
CA VAL A 316 -8.16 -10.32 -12.23
C VAL A 316 -8.56 -9.22 -13.21
N GLN A 317 -9.63 -9.44 -13.96
CA GLN A 317 -10.08 -8.50 -14.97
C GLN A 317 -10.49 -7.15 -14.33
N HIS A 318 -9.96 -6.04 -14.89
CA HIS A 318 -10.28 -4.66 -14.50
C HIS A 318 -9.95 -4.26 -13.05
N LEU A 319 -9.31 -5.13 -12.28
CA LEU A 319 -8.87 -4.84 -10.92
C LEU A 319 -7.35 -5.05 -10.82
N PRO A 320 -6.57 -4.09 -10.33
CA PRO A 320 -5.17 -4.36 -10.06
C PRO A 320 -5.06 -5.41 -8.96
N GLY A 321 -4.14 -6.34 -9.16
CA GLY A 321 -4.04 -7.59 -8.40
C GLY A 321 -2.77 -8.33 -8.79
N THR A 322 -2.62 -9.53 -8.26
CA THR A 322 -1.38 -10.28 -8.44
C THR A 322 -1.30 -10.94 -9.81
N HIS A 323 -0.11 -10.94 -10.41
CA HIS A 323 0.13 -11.67 -11.65
C HIS A 323 0.45 -13.14 -11.33
N VAL A 324 -0.28 -14.05 -11.98
CA VAL A 324 -0.13 -15.49 -11.80
C VAL A 324 0.34 -16.11 -13.11
N ILE A 325 1.39 -16.94 -13.04
CA ILE A 325 1.94 -17.66 -14.18
C ILE A 325 1.88 -19.15 -13.90
N VAL A 326 1.20 -19.90 -14.76
CA VAL A 326 1.25 -21.36 -14.78
C VAL A 326 2.32 -21.76 -15.77
N ARG A 327 3.35 -22.49 -15.29
CA ARG A 327 4.39 -23.02 -16.17
C ARG A 327 3.84 -24.18 -16.97
N SER A 328 3.59 -23.92 -18.24
CA SER A 328 3.17 -24.92 -19.20
C SER A 328 4.44 -25.30 -19.96
N GLU A 329 5.02 -26.45 -19.61
CA GLU A 329 6.19 -27.01 -20.29
C GLU A 329 5.78 -27.56 -21.68
N LYS A 330 5.14 -26.72 -22.52
CA LYS A 330 4.58 -27.03 -23.86
C LYS A 330 3.42 -28.01 -23.86
N SER A 331 2.66 -28.06 -22.77
CA SER A 331 1.48 -28.92 -22.63
C SER A 331 0.26 -28.07 -22.34
N GLU A 332 -0.90 -28.49 -22.86
CA GLU A 332 -2.16 -27.80 -22.58
C GLU A 332 -2.45 -27.84 -21.07
N VAL A 333 -2.77 -26.68 -20.48
CA VAL A 333 -3.01 -26.56 -19.04
C VAL A 333 -4.36 -27.20 -18.72
N PRO A 334 -4.44 -28.21 -17.82
CA PRO A 334 -5.70 -28.81 -17.43
C PRO A 334 -6.64 -27.80 -16.79
N GLU A 335 -7.95 -28.01 -16.96
CA GLU A 335 -9.00 -27.13 -16.40
C GLU A 335 -8.90 -27.00 -14.88
N GLN A 336 -8.53 -28.08 -14.18
CA GLN A 336 -8.34 -28.06 -12.73
C GLN A 336 -7.20 -27.11 -12.31
N THR A 337 -6.03 -27.23 -12.93
CA THR A 337 -4.92 -26.29 -12.71
C THR A 337 -5.32 -24.85 -13.06
N LEU A 338 -6.09 -24.65 -14.11
CA LEU A 338 -6.59 -23.33 -14.50
C LEU A 338 -7.46 -22.72 -13.40
N LEU A 339 -8.39 -23.49 -12.83
CA LEU A 339 -9.27 -23.06 -11.73
C LEU A 339 -8.47 -22.75 -10.46
N GLU A 340 -7.49 -23.58 -10.11
CA GLU A 340 -6.61 -23.35 -8.96
C GLU A 340 -5.79 -22.07 -9.13
N ALA A 341 -5.23 -21.85 -10.33
CA ALA A 341 -4.48 -20.63 -10.64
C ALA A 341 -5.38 -19.39 -10.64
N ALA A 342 -6.60 -19.49 -11.16
CA ALA A 342 -7.58 -18.42 -11.11
C ALA A 342 -8.02 -18.11 -9.67
N GLY A 343 -8.16 -19.14 -8.82
CA GLY A 343 -8.41 -18.98 -7.39
C GLY A 343 -7.29 -18.22 -6.68
N LEU A 344 -6.03 -18.53 -7.01
CA LEU A 344 -4.88 -17.79 -6.49
C LEU A 344 -4.87 -16.33 -6.96
N ALA A 345 -5.21 -16.06 -8.22
CA ALA A 345 -5.32 -14.70 -8.74
C ALA A 345 -6.49 -13.92 -8.11
N ALA A 346 -7.59 -14.59 -7.76
CA ALA A 346 -8.71 -13.95 -7.08
C ALA A 346 -8.45 -13.70 -5.59
N TRP A 347 -7.64 -14.56 -4.96
CA TRP A 347 -7.26 -14.45 -3.55
C TRP A 347 -6.22 -13.35 -3.30
N TYR A 348 -5.20 -13.24 -4.18
CA TYR A 348 -4.07 -12.30 -4.07
C TYR A 348 -4.13 -11.16 -5.09
#